data_AF-A0A496RIK4-F1
#
_entry.id   AF-A0A496RIK4-F1
#
_cell.length_a   1.000
_cell.length_b   1.000
_cell.length_c   1.000
_cell.angle_alpha   90.00
_cell.angle_beta   90.00
_cell.angle_gamma   90.00
#
_symmetry.space_group_name_H-M   'P 1'
#
loop_
_entity.id
_entity.type
_entity.pdbx_description
1 polymer ?
#
loop_
_entity_poly.entity_id
_entity_poly.type
_entity_poly.pdbx_seq_one_letter_code
_entity_poly.pdbx_strand_id
1 'polypeptide(L)' 'MMDNKFISAIDIVKKYGLSYQTVNYYTNLGLLEVLENQGNKRLYDRRDVEERLGKITDLKRRGYPLRLIRDEILRRN' A
#
# COMPACT_ATOMS: atom_id res chain seq x y z
N MET A 1 -15.95 17.31 -4.22
CA MET A 1 -14.64 17.45 -4.87
C MET A 1 -14.32 16.10 -5.46
N MET A 2 -14.15 16.00 -6.78
CA MET A 2 -14.04 14.71 -7.47
C MET A 2 -12.87 13.89 -6.95
N ASP A 3 -13.22 12.70 -6.48
CA ASP A 3 -12.35 11.73 -5.85
C ASP A 3 -11.18 11.38 -6.77
N ASN A 4 -9.97 11.71 -6.34
CA ASN A 4 -8.76 11.19 -6.97
C ASN A 4 -8.65 9.71 -6.63
N LYS A 5 -9.47 8.88 -7.29
CA LYS A 5 -9.61 7.43 -7.08
C LYS A 5 -8.27 6.72 -7.15
N PHE A 6 -7.32 7.28 -7.90
CA PHE A 6 -5.99 6.73 -8.07
C PHE A 6 -4.94 7.49 -7.26
N ILE A 7 -3.87 6.78 -6.91
CA ILE A 7 -2.67 7.34 -6.31
C ILE A 7 -1.45 6.69 -6.95
N SER A 8 -0.39 7.45 -7.23
CA SER A 8 0.85 6.89 -7.77
C SER A 8 1.80 6.45 -6.66
N ALA A 9 2.78 5.59 -6.97
CA ALA A 9 3.82 5.21 -5.99
C ALA A 9 4.56 6.42 -5.39
N ILE A 10 4.79 7.47 -6.19
CA ILE A 10 5.44 8.72 -5.73
C ILE A 10 4.52 9.48 -4.77
N ASP A 11 3.22 9.53 -5.05
CA ASP A 11 2.26 10.18 -4.15
C ASP A 11 2.12 9.42 -2.84
N ILE A 12 2.21 8.08 -2.86
CA ILE A 12 2.25 7.24 -1.64
C ILE A 12 3.47 7.60 -0.79
N VAL A 13 4.67 7.65 -1.41
CA VAL A 13 5.91 8.06 -0.74
C VAL A 13 5.74 9.42 -0.04
N LYS A 14 5.21 10.40 -0.76
CA LYS A 14 5.02 11.77 -0.24
C LYS A 14 3.95 11.83 0.84
N LYS A 15 2.81 11.17 0.66
CA LYS A 15 1.65 11.23 1.58
C LYS A 15 1.94 10.50 2.89
N TYR A 16 2.62 9.35 2.84
CA TYR A 16 2.79 8.46 4.00
C TYR A 16 4.22 8.43 4.55
N GLY A 17 5.14 9.23 4.01
CA GLY A 17 6.53 9.32 4.48
C GLY A 17 7.31 7.99 4.33
N LEU A 18 6.93 7.15 3.37
CA LEU A 18 7.57 5.87 3.12
C LEU A 18 8.70 6.03 2.10
N SER A 19 9.72 5.18 2.17
CA SER A 19 10.71 5.09 1.09
C SER A 19 10.09 4.44 -0.15
N TYR A 20 10.61 4.77 -1.34
CA TYR A 20 10.17 4.11 -2.57
C TYR A 20 10.46 2.60 -2.53
N GLN A 21 11.57 2.19 -1.87
CA GLN A 21 11.88 0.79 -1.61
C GLN A 21 10.80 0.10 -0.77
N THR A 22 10.28 0.77 0.27
CA THR A 22 9.19 0.24 1.10
C THR A 22 7.91 0.07 0.29
N VAL A 23 7.54 1.06 -0.54
CA VAL A 23 6.38 0.96 -1.42
C VAL A 23 6.54 -0.22 -2.39
N ASN A 24 7.71 -0.34 -3.04
CA ASN A 24 8.01 -1.48 -3.91
C ASN A 24 7.93 -2.81 -3.20
N TYR A 25 8.49 -2.89 -2.00
CA TYR A 25 8.50 -4.10 -1.21
C TYR A 25 7.08 -4.53 -0.84
N TYR A 26 6.23 -3.60 -0.40
CA TYR A 26 4.83 -3.89 -0.12
C TYR A 26 4.06 -4.29 -1.38
N THR A 27 4.28 -3.62 -2.51
CA THR A 27 3.69 -4.03 -3.79
C THR A 27 4.10 -5.45 -4.17
N ASN A 28 5.40 -5.78 -4.10
CA ASN A 28 5.92 -7.10 -4.44
C ASN A 28 5.43 -8.20 -3.49
N LEU A 29 5.09 -7.86 -2.25
CA LEU A 29 4.47 -8.77 -1.29
C LEU A 29 2.95 -8.93 -1.47
N GLY A 30 2.33 -8.22 -2.43
CA GLY A 30 0.87 -8.18 -2.61
C GLY A 30 0.15 -7.32 -1.57
N LEU A 31 0.88 -6.61 -0.71
CA LEU A 31 0.31 -5.72 0.31
C LEU A 31 -0.23 -4.42 -0.27
N LEU A 32 0.18 -4.04 -1.47
CA LEU A 32 -0.39 -2.91 -2.22
C LEU A 32 -0.63 -3.38 -3.65
N GLU A 33 -1.88 -3.39 -4.09
CA GLU A 33 -2.25 -3.91 -5.40
C GLU A 33 -2.20 -2.81 -6.46
N VAL A 34 -1.44 -3.08 -7.52
CA VAL A 34 -1.39 -2.20 -8.70
C VAL A 34 -2.69 -2.39 -9.47
N LEU A 35 -3.47 -1.31 -9.59
CA LEU A 35 -4.73 -1.33 -10.32
C LEU A 35 -4.48 -1.21 -11.83
N GLU A 36 -3.58 -0.30 -12.22
CA GLU A 36 -3.18 -0.14 -13.61
C GLU A 36 -1.76 0.44 -13.73
N ASN A 37 -1.15 0.27 -14.90
CA ASN A 37 0.09 0.92 -15.26
C ASN A 37 -0.17 1.97 -16.33
N GLN A 38 0.12 3.23 -16.02
CA GLN A 38 0.08 4.33 -16.98
C GLN A 38 1.51 4.63 -17.46
N GLY A 39 1.93 3.91 -18.51
CA GLY A 39 3.33 3.88 -18.95
C GLY A 39 4.22 3.28 -17.86
N ASN A 40 5.24 4.04 -17.41
CA ASN A 40 6.14 3.62 -16.33
C ASN A 40 5.62 3.93 -14.92
N LYS A 41 4.38 4.42 -14.79
CA LYS A 41 3.79 4.79 -13.49
C LYS A 41 2.78 3.74 -13.05
N ARG A 42 3.02 3.14 -11.89
CA ARG A 42 2.03 2.30 -11.20
C ARG A 42 0.99 3.18 -10.53
N LEU A 43 -0.27 2.88 -10.81
CA LEU A 43 -1.44 3.48 -10.17
C LEU A 43 -2.11 2.45 -9.27
N TYR A 44 -2.53 2.92 -8.11
CA TYR A 44 -3.18 2.13 -7.06
C TYR A 44 -4.53 2.76 -6.76
N ASP A 45 -5.49 1.98 -6.28
CA ASP A 45 -6.70 2.55 -5.70
C ASP A 45 -6.33 3.27 -4.39
N ARG A 46 -6.70 4.55 -4.30
CA ARG A 46 -6.33 5.40 -3.16
C ARG A 46 -6.89 4.87 -1.84
N ARG A 47 -8.14 4.37 -1.86
CA ARG A 47 -8.84 3.92 -0.64
C ARG A 47 -8.24 2.60 -0.17
N ASP A 48 -7.98 1.67 -1.10
CA ASP A 48 -7.32 0.40 -0.78
C ASP A 48 -5.92 0.64 -0.15
N VAL A 49 -5.12 1.53 -0.75
CA VAL A 49 -3.80 1.88 -0.19
C VAL A 49 -3.91 2.45 1.23
N GLU A 50 -4.87 3.35 1.46
CA GLU A 50 -5.07 3.97 2.77
C GLU A 50 -5.48 2.95 3.84
N GLU A 51 -6.42 2.06 3.51
CA GLU A 51 -6.85 0.99 4.39
C GLU A 51 -5.71 0.01 4.72
N ARG A 52 -5.00 -0.46 3.70
CA ARG A 52 -3.90 -1.43 3.87
C ARG A 52 -2.74 -0.83 4.66
N LEU A 53 -2.32 0.39 4.35
CA LEU A 53 -1.25 1.05 5.10
C LEU A 53 -1.66 1.33 6.55
N GLY A 54 -2.91 1.70 6.80
CA GLY A 54 -3.45 1.85 8.16
C GLY A 54 -3.34 0.55 8.95
N LYS A 55 -3.78 -0.57 8.37
CA LYS A 55 -3.71 -1.89 8.99
C LYS A 55 -2.27 -2.38 9.21
N ILE A 56 -1.38 -2.18 8.23
CA ILE A 56 0.05 -2.50 8.37
C ILE A 56 0.65 -1.71 9.54
N THR A 57 0.33 -0.43 9.65
CA THR A 57 0.86 0.45 10.69
C THR A 57 0.36 0.04 12.08
N ASP A 58 -0.94 -0.24 12.23
CA ASP A 58 -1.50 -0.70 13.50
C ASP A 58 -0.88 -2.03 13.96
N LEU A 59 -0.81 -3.02 13.05
CA LEU A 59 -0.24 -4.33 13.39
C LEU A 59 1.27 -4.25 13.68
N LYS A 60 2.02 -3.41 12.95
CA LYS A 60 3.43 -3.14 13.27
C LYS A 60 3.58 -2.54 14.66
N ARG A 61 2.75 -1.56 15.02
CA ARG A 61 2.75 -0.94 16.35
C ARG A 61 2.45 -1.94 17.47
N ARG A 62 1.63 -2.95 17.18
CA ARG A 62 1.33 -4.07 18.10
C ARG A 62 2.43 -5.15 18.15
N GLY A 63 3.54 -4.97 17.44
CA GLY A 63 4.69 -5.89 17.46
C GLY A 63 4.59 -7.07 16.50
N TYR A 64 3.62 -7.07 15.57
CA TYR A 64 3.51 -8.17 14.61
C TYR A 64 4.63 -8.11 13.57
N PRO A 65 5.31 -9.23 13.29
CA PRO A 65 6.26 -9.30 12.19
C PRO A 65 5.53 -9.17 10.85
N LEU A 66 6.17 -8.51 9.87
CA LEU A 66 5.54 -8.18 8.59
C LEU A 66 4.97 -9.41 7.85
N ARG A 67 5.59 -10.59 8.00
CA ARG A 67 5.07 -11.84 7.43
C ARG A 67 3.66 -12.15 7.92
N LEU A 68 3.42 -12.03 9.24
CA LEU A 68 2.10 -12.28 9.82
C LEU A 68 1.10 -11.19 9.43
N ILE A 69 1.56 -9.94 9.32
CA ILE A 69 0.75 -8.82 8.82
C ILE A 69 0.26 -9.11 7.40
N ARG A 70 1.16 -9.57 6.53
CA ARG A 70 0.82 -9.98 5.17
C ARG A 70 -0.22 -11.09 5.17
N ASP A 71 0.00 -12.17 5.92
CA ASP A 71 -0.93 -13.29 5.95
C ASP A 71 -2.32 -12.87 6.47
N GLU A 72 -2.39 -11.93 7.42
CA GLU A 72 -3.65 -11.38 7.96
C GLU A 72 -4.37 -10.42 7.00
N ILE A 73 -3.63 -9.73 6.13
CA ILE A 73 -4.20 -8.87 5.10
C ILE A 73 -4.70 -9.71 3.93
N LEU A 74 -3.88 -10.67 3.47
CA LEU A 74 -4.19 -11.49 2.30
C LEU A 74 -5.24 -12.58 2.56
N ARG A 75 -5.43 -13.04 3.80
CA ARG A 75 -6.50 -14.03 4.13
C ARG A 75 -7.92 -13.46 3.95
N ARG A 76 -8.07 -12.13 3.91
CA ARG A 76 -9.38 -11.45 3.85
C ARG A 76 -9.77 -10.96 2.44
N ASN A 77 -8.91 -11.14 1.45
CA ASN A 77 -9.18 -10.90 0.03
C ASN A 77 -9.41 -12.22 -0.69
#